data_AF-A0A2N2ZIP4-F1
#
_entry.id   AF-A0A2N2ZIP4-F1
#
_cell.length_a   1.000
_cell.length_b   1.000
_cell.length_c   1.000
_cell.angle_alpha   90.00
_cell.angle_beta   90.00
_cell.angle_gamma   90.00
#
_symmetry.space_group_name_H-M   'P 1'
#
loop_
_entity.id
_entity.type
_entity.pdbx_description
1 polymer ?
#
loop_
_entity_poly.entity_id
_entity_poly.type
_entity_poly.pdbx_seq_one_letter_code
_entity_poly.pdbx_strand_id
1 'polypeptide(L)'
;MNFLKRMTMKKIFSILSVVSLFLLASCEKNVLSYQASDLDVTTKAQIRLVYDLPVVAATAQNITLLKYNDQTVSQISTALGNIFPNSTAKYHVLPIGANKVEAFKGAAKDQLVYSNTFNVPAGKWSAFVYNANEAPLMVQDPEEYETGHPWTDTVTYIRFVNLLYQADGVTPYGKVYLKGRRAATQPNINTYDYIDIAECDFKESSGYIPYTLKRNGIAIWSGTETGLAFVLFNENGEQLKVFTSAGALIDYAATGYSMTKGVNYIFHLNGKMGAAYSSQSVRLSTIAVN
;
A
#
# COMPACT_ATOMS: atom_id res chain seq x y z
N MET A 1 -32.03 -25.36 66.87
CA MET A 1 -31.78 -25.38 65.41
C MET A 1 -30.82 -24.28 64.95
N ASN A 2 -29.71 -24.04 65.69
CA ASN A 2 -28.77 -22.92 65.43
C ASN A 2 -27.29 -23.34 65.24
N PHE A 3 -27.00 -24.65 65.18
CA PHE A 3 -25.61 -25.11 65.04
C PHE A 3 -25.23 -25.52 63.59
N LEU A 4 -26.18 -25.99 62.78
CA LEU A 4 -25.92 -26.33 61.37
C LEU A 4 -25.73 -25.12 60.44
N LYS A 5 -26.26 -23.94 60.80
CA LYS A 5 -26.19 -22.71 59.97
C LYS A 5 -24.81 -22.01 60.07
N ARG A 6 -24.06 -22.26 61.14
CA ARG A 6 -22.79 -21.56 61.45
C ARG A 6 -21.56 -22.28 60.87
N MET A 7 -21.65 -23.58 60.61
CA MET A 7 -20.54 -24.41 60.11
C MET A 7 -20.39 -24.33 58.57
N THR A 8 -21.48 -24.13 57.84
CA THR A 8 -21.51 -23.93 56.38
C THR A 8 -21.02 -22.55 55.96
N MET A 9 -21.33 -21.50 56.73
CA MET A 9 -20.85 -20.13 56.44
C MET A 9 -19.31 -20.03 56.49
N LYS A 10 -18.67 -20.64 57.49
CA LYS A 10 -17.19 -20.62 57.61
C LYS A 10 -16.49 -21.30 56.43
N LYS A 11 -17.01 -22.43 55.96
CA LYS A 11 -16.46 -23.15 54.79
C LYS A 11 -16.67 -22.38 53.48
N ILE A 12 -17.79 -21.69 53.32
CA ILE A 12 -18.08 -20.84 52.16
C ILE A 12 -17.15 -19.62 52.13
N PHE A 13 -16.92 -18.95 53.27
CA PHE A 13 -15.99 -17.82 53.34
C PHE A 13 -14.53 -18.22 53.05
N SER A 14 -14.10 -19.41 53.50
CA SER A 14 -12.76 -19.93 53.18
C SER A 14 -12.59 -20.32 51.71
N ILE A 15 -13.64 -20.77 51.03
CA ILE A 15 -13.59 -21.06 49.59
C ILE A 15 -13.59 -19.75 48.79
N LEU A 16 -14.40 -18.76 49.19
CA LEU A 16 -14.45 -17.46 48.54
C LEU A 16 -13.10 -16.72 48.62
N SER A 17 -12.40 -16.80 49.75
CA SER A 17 -11.08 -16.19 49.91
C SER A 17 -10.02 -16.87 49.04
N VAL A 18 -10.05 -18.19 48.92
CA VAL A 18 -9.13 -18.94 48.05
C VAL A 18 -9.39 -18.62 46.57
N VAL A 19 -10.67 -18.57 46.13
CA VAL A 19 -11.04 -18.19 44.75
C VAL A 19 -10.65 -16.74 44.44
N SER A 20 -10.74 -15.84 45.42
CA SER A 20 -10.33 -14.43 45.27
C SER A 20 -8.82 -14.28 45.08
N LEU A 21 -7.99 -15.14 45.69
CA LEU A 21 -6.54 -15.17 45.44
C LEU A 21 -6.20 -15.63 44.01
N PHE A 22 -6.94 -16.59 43.46
CA PHE A 22 -6.74 -17.04 42.07
C PHE A 22 -7.14 -16.00 41.03
N LEU A 23 -8.14 -15.14 41.33
CA LEU A 23 -8.55 -14.05 40.46
C LEU A 23 -7.53 -12.91 40.38
N LEU A 24 -6.70 -12.71 41.43
CA LEU A 24 -5.64 -11.70 41.43
C LEU A 24 -4.36 -12.17 40.69
N ALA A 25 -4.11 -13.48 40.65
CA ALA A 25 -2.98 -14.07 39.92
C ALA A 25 -3.23 -14.23 38.40
N SER A 26 -4.49 -14.18 37.96
CA SER A 26 -4.88 -14.37 36.55
C SER A 26 -4.56 -13.16 35.64
N CYS A 27 -4.07 -12.05 36.19
CA CYS A 27 -3.71 -10.84 35.44
C CYS A 27 -2.20 -10.71 35.17
N GLU A 28 -1.43 -11.79 35.34
CA GLU A 28 -0.08 -11.79 34.78
C GLU A 28 -0.20 -11.83 33.24
N LYS A 29 0.03 -10.67 32.62
CA LYS A 29 0.24 -10.58 31.18
C LYS A 29 1.35 -11.56 30.86
N ASN A 30 1.01 -12.66 30.21
CA ASN A 30 2.01 -13.53 29.59
C ASN A 30 2.72 -12.67 28.55
N VAL A 31 3.90 -12.15 28.91
CA VAL A 31 4.75 -11.40 27.98
C VAL A 31 5.31 -12.44 27.02
N LEU A 32 4.70 -12.54 25.85
CA LEU A 32 5.27 -13.28 24.73
C LEU A 32 6.51 -12.50 24.26
N SER A 33 7.66 -12.83 24.84
CA SER A 33 8.95 -12.30 24.39
C SER A 33 9.37 -13.06 23.14
N TYR A 34 9.25 -12.42 21.98
CA TYR A 34 9.84 -12.93 20.75
C TYR A 34 11.36 -12.69 20.81
N GLN A 35 12.14 -13.70 20.43
CA GLN A 35 13.60 -13.54 20.24
C GLN A 35 13.85 -12.71 18.98
N ALA A 36 13.62 -11.40 19.08
CA ALA A 36 13.89 -10.42 18.05
C ALA A 36 14.81 -9.35 18.65
N SER A 37 15.79 -8.92 17.86
CA SER A 37 16.53 -7.69 18.15
C SER A 37 15.80 -6.53 17.52
N ASP A 38 15.60 -5.47 18.30
CA ASP A 38 15.05 -4.24 17.76
C ASP A 38 15.96 -3.68 16.67
N LEU A 39 15.35 -3.06 15.67
CA LEU A 39 16.09 -2.32 14.67
C LEU A 39 16.69 -1.08 15.34
N ASP A 40 18.00 -0.88 15.22
CA ASP A 40 18.63 0.37 15.62
C ASP A 40 18.23 1.49 14.64
N VAL A 41 17.16 2.20 14.99
CA VAL A 41 16.59 3.30 14.20
C VAL A 41 17.48 4.55 14.13
N THR A 42 18.59 4.59 14.89
CA THR A 42 19.55 5.70 14.85
C THR A 42 20.60 5.52 13.76
N THR A 43 20.84 4.28 13.32
CA THR A 43 21.82 3.96 12.29
C THR A 43 21.20 3.33 11.04
N LYS A 44 19.96 2.84 11.14
CA LYS A 44 19.28 2.10 10.06
C LYS A 44 17.89 2.64 9.77
N ALA A 45 17.48 2.47 8.53
CA ALA A 45 16.17 2.79 8.01
C ALA A 45 15.55 1.58 7.31
N GLN A 46 14.25 1.65 7.09
CA GLN A 46 13.46 0.60 6.44
C GLN A 46 12.98 1.07 5.07
N ILE A 47 13.24 0.29 4.02
CA ILE A 47 12.91 0.63 2.63
C ILE A 47 12.17 -0.49 1.93
N ARG A 48 11.11 -0.13 1.21
CA ARG A 48 10.51 -0.94 0.16
C ARG A 48 10.75 -0.26 -1.17
N LEU A 49 11.32 -0.96 -2.14
CA LEU A 49 11.49 -0.48 -3.50
C LEU A 49 10.23 -0.79 -4.32
N VAL A 50 9.77 0.17 -5.12
CA VAL A 50 8.67 0.02 -6.05
C VAL A 50 9.18 0.39 -7.44
N TYR A 51 9.20 -0.57 -8.36
CA TYR A 51 9.78 -0.43 -9.69
C TYR A 51 8.70 -0.06 -10.71
N ASP A 52 8.52 1.23 -10.92
CA ASP A 52 7.39 1.84 -11.62
C ASP A 52 7.79 2.57 -12.91
N LEU A 53 8.75 2.02 -13.66
CA LEU A 53 9.16 2.64 -14.93
C LEU A 53 7.98 2.76 -15.93
N PRO A 54 7.88 3.90 -16.66
CA PRO A 54 6.82 4.16 -17.62
C PRO A 54 7.05 3.43 -18.95
N VAL A 55 7.16 2.10 -18.89
CA VAL A 55 7.39 1.25 -20.06
C VAL A 55 6.07 0.91 -20.77
N VAL A 56 6.05 0.91 -22.10
CA VAL A 56 4.92 0.34 -22.85
C VAL A 56 4.99 -1.20 -22.72
N ALA A 57 3.84 -1.88 -22.72
CA ALA A 57 3.66 -3.29 -22.33
C ALA A 57 4.60 -4.33 -22.99
N ALA A 58 5.35 -3.99 -24.04
CA ALA A 58 6.30 -4.88 -24.71
C ALA A 58 7.63 -5.09 -23.97
N THR A 59 7.92 -4.37 -22.87
CA THR A 59 9.20 -4.48 -22.13
C THR A 59 9.01 -4.51 -20.61
N ALA A 60 8.32 -5.53 -20.09
CA ALA A 60 8.36 -5.81 -18.66
C ALA A 60 9.80 -6.14 -18.26
N GLN A 61 10.41 -5.33 -17.39
CA GLN A 61 11.82 -5.51 -17.05
C GLN A 61 12.08 -6.74 -16.19
N ASN A 62 11.06 -7.33 -15.55
CA ASN A 62 11.13 -8.60 -14.82
C ASN A 62 12.42 -8.73 -13.98
N ILE A 63 12.52 -7.92 -12.92
CA ILE A 63 13.69 -7.92 -12.06
C ILE A 63 13.86 -9.30 -11.43
N THR A 64 15.08 -9.85 -11.52
CA THR A 64 15.45 -11.18 -11.00
C THR A 64 16.51 -11.11 -9.89
N LEU A 65 17.19 -9.96 -9.76
CA LEU A 65 18.18 -9.70 -8.72
C LEU A 65 18.15 -8.23 -8.31
N LEU A 66 18.13 -7.99 -6.99
CA LEU A 66 18.25 -6.68 -6.38
C LEU A 66 19.46 -6.65 -5.45
N LYS A 67 20.27 -5.60 -5.58
CA LYS A 67 21.39 -5.31 -4.69
C LYS A 67 21.24 -3.94 -4.05
N TYR A 68 21.68 -3.84 -2.80
CA TYR A 68 21.99 -2.57 -2.15
C TYR A 68 23.43 -2.56 -1.69
N ASN A 69 24.18 -1.50 -1.97
CA ASN A 69 25.60 -1.37 -1.58
C ASN A 69 26.43 -2.61 -1.95
N ASP A 70 26.23 -3.10 -3.18
CA ASP A 70 26.85 -4.31 -3.74
C ASP A 70 26.49 -5.63 -3.02
N GLN A 71 25.63 -5.60 -2.01
CA GLN A 71 25.09 -6.78 -1.32
C GLN A 71 23.79 -7.25 -1.96
N THR A 72 23.70 -8.55 -2.26
CA THR A 72 22.46 -9.17 -2.76
C THR A 72 21.42 -9.23 -1.65
N VAL A 73 20.25 -8.61 -1.88
CA VAL A 73 19.14 -8.59 -0.91
C VAL A 73 17.91 -9.37 -1.38
N SER A 74 17.79 -9.60 -2.69
CA SER A 74 16.73 -10.42 -3.27
C SER A 74 17.22 -11.05 -4.56
N GLN A 75 16.95 -12.34 -4.72
CA GLN A 75 17.31 -13.08 -5.92
C GLN A 75 16.31 -14.21 -6.14
N ILE A 76 15.88 -14.38 -7.39
CA ILE A 76 15.03 -15.50 -7.80
C ILE A 76 15.37 -15.90 -9.24
N SER A 77 14.88 -17.05 -9.69
CA SER A 77 15.01 -17.51 -11.08
C SER A 77 13.89 -17.01 -12.03
N THR A 78 12.87 -16.33 -11.50
CA THR A 78 11.67 -15.86 -12.24
C THR A 78 11.38 -14.37 -11.95
N ALA A 79 10.36 -13.74 -12.55
CA ALA A 79 10.09 -12.33 -12.27
C ALA A 79 9.56 -12.11 -10.82
N LEU A 80 10.20 -11.23 -10.03
CA LEU A 80 9.80 -10.90 -8.64
C LEU A 80 8.52 -10.06 -8.53
N GLY A 81 7.99 -9.57 -9.65
CA GLY A 81 7.04 -8.46 -9.68
C GLY A 81 7.77 -7.12 -9.64
N ASN A 82 7.07 -6.07 -9.21
CA ASN A 82 7.59 -4.70 -9.20
C ASN A 82 7.79 -4.12 -7.79
N ILE A 83 7.53 -4.89 -6.72
CA ILE A 83 7.60 -4.40 -5.33
C ILE A 83 8.59 -5.27 -4.57
N PHE A 84 9.52 -4.66 -3.83
CA PHE A 84 10.62 -5.37 -3.16
C PHE A 84 10.80 -4.85 -1.72
N PRO A 85 10.58 -5.68 -0.70
CA PRO A 85 10.08 -7.05 -0.79
C PRO A 85 8.61 -7.10 -1.22
N ASN A 86 8.22 -8.14 -1.98
CA ASN A 86 6.85 -8.32 -2.48
C ASN A 86 5.94 -8.94 -1.40
N SER A 87 5.70 -8.20 -0.32
CA SER A 87 4.86 -8.65 0.81
C SER A 87 4.37 -7.45 1.62
N THR A 88 3.12 -7.53 2.09
CA THR A 88 2.53 -6.54 3.00
C THR A 88 3.43 -6.31 4.21
N ALA A 89 3.62 -5.05 4.59
CA ALA A 89 4.37 -4.63 5.77
C ALA A 89 5.83 -5.14 5.88
N LYS A 90 6.47 -5.53 4.78
CA LYS A 90 7.90 -5.89 4.76
C LYS A 90 8.76 -4.80 4.13
N TYR A 91 9.97 -4.65 4.67
CA TYR A 91 10.97 -3.68 4.24
C TYR A 91 12.36 -4.31 4.29
N HIS A 92 13.24 -3.87 3.40
CA HIS A 92 14.68 -4.06 3.53
C HIS A 92 15.24 -3.10 4.58
N VAL A 93 16.34 -3.48 5.21
CA VAL A 93 17.03 -2.64 6.19
C VAL A 93 18.31 -2.12 5.56
N LEU A 94 18.47 -0.80 5.53
CA LEU A 94 19.65 -0.11 4.98
C LEU A 94 20.23 0.87 6.01
N PRO A 95 21.54 1.17 5.97
CA PRO A 95 22.10 2.25 6.77
C PRO A 95 21.47 3.60 6.38
N ILE A 96 21.34 4.50 7.35
CA ILE A 96 20.97 5.89 7.10
C ILE A 96 22.09 6.57 6.30
N GLY A 97 21.73 7.36 5.30
CA GLY A 97 22.66 8.07 4.42
C GLY A 97 22.64 7.55 2.99
N ALA A 98 23.75 7.74 2.28
CA ALA A 98 23.87 7.37 0.87
C ALA A 98 23.91 5.85 0.68
N ASN A 99 22.97 5.34 -0.11
CA ASN A 99 22.88 3.94 -0.48
C ASN A 99 22.84 3.79 -2.00
N LYS A 100 23.55 2.79 -2.52
CA LYS A 100 23.49 2.39 -3.93
C LYS A 100 22.45 1.30 -4.09
N VAL A 101 21.65 1.37 -5.15
CA VAL A 101 20.71 0.33 -5.55
C VAL A 101 21.00 -0.12 -6.98
N GLU A 102 20.98 -1.43 -7.20
CA GLU A 102 21.12 -2.01 -8.52
C GLU A 102 20.07 -3.10 -8.73
N ALA A 103 19.36 -3.03 -9.85
CA ALA A 103 18.39 -4.03 -10.25
C ALA A 103 18.81 -4.66 -11.58
N PHE A 104 18.74 -5.99 -11.64
CA PHE A 104 19.10 -6.80 -12.80
C PHE A 104 17.93 -7.66 -13.27
N LYS A 105 17.92 -8.00 -14.55
CA LYS A 105 16.92 -8.88 -15.16
C LYS A 105 17.53 -10.12 -15.82
N GLY A 106 16.64 -11.01 -16.25
CA GLY A 106 16.96 -12.22 -16.99
C GLY A 106 17.32 -13.39 -16.06
N ALA A 107 17.24 -14.61 -16.62
CA ALA A 107 17.52 -15.84 -15.86
C ALA A 107 18.97 -15.91 -15.35
N ALA A 108 19.91 -15.37 -16.12
CA ALA A 108 21.33 -15.27 -15.76
C ALA A 108 21.60 -14.12 -14.76
N LYS A 109 20.68 -13.17 -14.59
CA LYS A 109 20.76 -12.03 -13.65
C LYS A 109 21.96 -11.10 -13.91
N ASP A 110 22.35 -11.00 -15.17
CA ASP A 110 23.53 -10.29 -15.65
C ASP A 110 23.20 -8.97 -16.36
N GLN A 111 21.92 -8.74 -16.68
CA GLN A 111 21.48 -7.54 -17.37
C GLN A 111 21.08 -6.45 -16.37
N LEU A 112 21.95 -5.48 -16.14
CA LEU A 112 21.65 -4.29 -15.34
C LEU A 112 20.57 -3.44 -16.02
N VAL A 113 19.50 -3.12 -15.30
CA VAL A 113 18.38 -2.29 -15.80
C VAL A 113 18.15 -1.02 -15.01
N TYR A 114 18.76 -0.93 -13.83
CA TYR A 114 18.70 0.26 -13.00
C TYR A 114 19.90 0.28 -12.06
N SER A 115 20.57 1.42 -11.99
CA SER A 115 21.66 1.67 -11.04
C SER A 115 21.59 3.14 -10.65
N ASN A 116 21.44 3.41 -9.37
CA ASN A 116 21.45 4.76 -8.85
C ASN A 116 21.91 4.80 -7.39
N THR A 117 22.20 6.00 -6.90
CA THR A 117 22.48 6.27 -5.49
C THR A 117 21.42 7.22 -4.95
N PHE A 118 20.98 6.97 -3.73
CA PHE A 118 19.94 7.77 -3.09
C PHE A 118 20.22 7.89 -1.60
N ASN A 119 19.79 9.01 -1.01
CA ASN A 119 19.96 9.26 0.40
C ASN A 119 18.74 8.75 1.17
N VAL A 120 18.99 7.99 2.24
CA VAL A 120 17.97 7.35 3.06
C VAL A 120 17.95 7.99 4.43
N PRO A 121 16.93 8.79 4.78
CA PRO A 121 16.76 9.30 6.14
C PRO A 121 16.28 8.20 7.11
N ALA A 122 16.32 8.48 8.41
CA ALA A 122 15.72 7.62 9.42
C ALA A 122 14.21 7.38 9.13
N GLY A 123 13.70 6.21 9.51
CA GLY A 123 12.28 5.85 9.38
C GLY A 123 11.97 4.80 8.31
N LYS A 124 10.69 4.72 7.94
CA LYS A 124 10.14 3.77 6.95
C LYS A 124 9.82 4.50 5.64
N TRP A 125 10.20 3.90 4.51
CA TRP A 125 10.12 4.54 3.21
C TRP A 125 9.67 3.59 2.11
N SER A 126 8.82 4.11 1.22
CA SER A 126 8.55 3.54 -0.10
C SER A 126 9.35 4.32 -1.15
N ALA A 127 10.29 3.64 -1.81
CA ALA A 127 11.20 4.20 -2.80
C ALA A 127 10.73 3.84 -4.22
N PHE A 128 10.15 4.79 -4.95
CA PHE A 128 9.58 4.57 -6.28
C PHE A 128 10.60 4.86 -7.39
N VAL A 129 10.95 3.86 -8.19
CA VAL A 129 11.77 4.00 -9.40
C VAL A 129 10.86 4.35 -10.58
N TYR A 130 10.78 5.63 -10.91
CA TYR A 130 9.91 6.16 -11.97
C TYR A 130 10.69 6.55 -13.24
N ASN A 131 12.01 6.76 -13.12
CA ASN A 131 12.92 7.02 -14.25
C ASN A 131 14.19 6.19 -14.03
N ALA A 132 14.68 5.54 -15.09
CA ALA A 132 15.86 4.69 -15.01
C ALA A 132 17.15 5.46 -14.72
N ASN A 133 17.16 6.77 -14.97
CA ASN A 133 18.33 7.64 -14.83
C ASN A 133 18.27 8.57 -13.62
N GLU A 134 17.19 8.54 -12.84
CA GLU A 134 17.03 9.37 -11.64
C GLU A 134 16.99 8.51 -10.39
N ALA A 135 17.34 9.11 -9.25
CA ALA A 135 17.19 8.47 -7.96
C ALA A 135 15.68 8.18 -7.68
N PRO A 136 15.37 7.15 -6.88
CA PRO A 136 13.98 6.84 -6.54
C PRO A 136 13.31 8.02 -5.84
N LEU A 137 12.01 8.20 -6.07
CA LEU A 137 11.19 9.10 -5.26
C LEU A 137 10.97 8.45 -3.89
N MET A 138 11.37 9.14 -2.83
CA MET A 138 11.23 8.67 -1.46
C MET A 138 9.93 9.20 -0.86
N VAL A 139 8.99 8.30 -0.57
CA VAL A 139 7.74 8.61 0.14
C VAL A 139 7.81 8.00 1.54
N GLN A 140 7.68 8.84 2.57
CA GLN A 140 7.76 8.36 3.95
C GLN A 140 6.48 7.61 4.33
N ASP A 141 6.66 6.38 4.78
CA ASP A 141 5.60 5.60 5.40
C ASP A 141 5.51 5.99 6.89
N PRO A 142 4.30 6.10 7.45
CA PRO A 142 4.16 6.47 8.85
C PRO A 142 4.68 5.34 9.75
N GLU A 143 5.11 5.71 10.96
CA GLU A 143 5.55 4.73 11.94
C GLU A 143 4.39 3.81 12.36
N GLU A 144 3.22 4.42 12.54
CA GLU A 144 1.93 3.78 12.80
C GLU A 144 0.93 4.19 11.72
N TYR A 145 0.25 3.20 11.13
CA TYR A 145 -0.74 3.45 10.10
C TYR A 145 -2.08 3.89 10.69
N GLU A 146 -2.84 4.64 9.90
CA GLU A 146 -4.20 5.05 10.27
C GLU A 146 -5.06 3.83 10.56
N THR A 147 -5.79 3.87 11.69
CA THR A 147 -6.72 2.82 12.08
C THR A 147 -8.06 3.44 12.44
N GLY A 148 -9.14 2.86 11.92
CA GLY A 148 -10.50 3.21 12.32
C GLY A 148 -10.99 2.35 13.48
N HIS A 149 -12.12 2.73 14.07
CA HIS A 149 -12.76 1.94 15.12
C HIS A 149 -13.28 0.61 14.53
N PRO A 150 -12.79 -0.55 15.02
CA PRO A 150 -13.02 -1.82 14.34
C PRO A 150 -14.46 -2.32 14.44
N TRP A 151 -15.32 -1.70 15.25
CA TRP A 151 -16.73 -2.10 15.40
C TRP A 151 -17.75 -1.17 14.75
N THR A 152 -17.36 0.04 14.37
CA THR A 152 -18.29 1.04 13.80
C THR A 152 -17.90 1.45 12.39
N ASP A 153 -16.60 1.45 12.10
CA ASP A 153 -16.13 2.06 10.86
C ASP A 153 -16.16 1.04 9.73
N THR A 154 -16.32 1.54 8.51
CA THR A 154 -16.30 0.75 7.28
C THR A 154 -15.21 1.26 6.34
N VAL A 155 -14.18 1.91 6.89
CA VAL A 155 -13.19 2.64 6.10
C VAL A 155 -11.96 1.78 5.82
N THR A 156 -11.38 2.04 4.66
CA THR A 156 -9.97 1.76 4.32
C THR A 156 -9.29 3.11 4.14
N TYR A 157 -7.96 3.15 4.10
CA TYR A 157 -7.22 4.40 3.93
C TYR A 157 -6.39 4.35 2.66
N ILE A 158 -6.45 5.42 1.87
CA ILE A 158 -5.79 5.51 0.57
C ILE A 158 -4.80 6.67 0.58
N ARG A 159 -3.55 6.36 0.27
CA ARG A 159 -2.55 7.34 -0.17
C ARG A 159 -2.43 7.25 -1.68
N PHE A 160 -2.33 8.38 -2.37
CA PHE A 160 -2.08 8.45 -3.81
C PHE A 160 -0.68 8.97 -4.09
N VAL A 161 0.01 8.42 -5.09
CA VAL A 161 1.32 8.86 -5.60
C VAL A 161 1.21 9.04 -7.11
N ASN A 162 1.59 10.22 -7.62
CA ASN A 162 1.48 10.54 -9.04
C ASN A 162 2.86 10.57 -9.73
N LEU A 163 3.07 9.63 -10.66
CA LEU A 163 4.27 9.47 -11.47
C LEU A 163 3.91 9.39 -12.97
N LEU A 164 2.81 10.03 -13.39
CA LEU A 164 2.36 10.02 -14.78
C LEU A 164 3.13 11.05 -15.64
N TYR A 165 3.61 10.61 -16.80
CA TYR A 165 4.22 11.45 -17.82
C TYR A 165 3.26 11.83 -18.95
N GLN A 166 3.57 12.92 -19.64
CA GLN A 166 3.06 13.22 -20.97
C GLN A 166 3.57 12.20 -22.00
N ALA A 167 3.09 12.32 -23.24
CA ALA A 167 3.37 11.35 -24.31
C ALA A 167 4.85 11.11 -24.62
N ASP A 168 5.70 12.11 -24.35
CA ASP A 168 7.15 12.01 -24.55
C ASP A 168 7.85 11.10 -23.52
N GLY A 169 7.21 10.81 -22.38
CA GLY A 169 7.80 10.03 -21.29
C GLY A 169 8.89 10.75 -20.51
N VAL A 170 9.03 12.07 -20.70
CA VAL A 170 10.04 12.93 -20.04
C VAL A 170 9.36 14.08 -19.32
N THR A 171 8.37 14.70 -19.95
CA THR A 171 7.61 15.82 -19.39
C THR A 171 6.56 15.28 -18.42
N PRO A 172 6.48 15.82 -17.18
CA PRO A 172 5.41 15.51 -16.25
C PRO A 172 4.01 15.74 -16.83
N TYR A 173 3.05 14.87 -16.53
CA TYR A 173 1.65 15.11 -16.93
C TYR A 173 1.08 16.37 -16.25
N GLY A 174 1.46 16.61 -14.99
CA GLY A 174 0.90 17.64 -14.12
C GLY A 174 0.07 17.03 -13.00
N LYS A 175 -0.86 17.81 -12.45
CA LYS A 175 -1.73 17.33 -11.37
C LYS A 175 -2.76 16.31 -11.86
N VAL A 176 -2.96 15.27 -11.05
CA VAL A 176 -3.97 14.24 -11.29
C VAL A 176 -4.83 14.05 -10.05
N TYR A 177 -6.12 13.87 -10.28
CA TYR A 177 -7.14 13.65 -9.26
C TYR A 177 -7.60 12.20 -9.29
N LEU A 178 -7.37 11.47 -8.21
CA LEU A 178 -7.87 10.11 -8.02
C LEU A 178 -9.29 10.16 -7.44
N LYS A 179 -10.23 9.48 -8.11
CA LYS A 179 -11.61 9.34 -7.63
C LYS A 179 -12.07 7.88 -7.64
N GLY A 180 -12.86 7.49 -6.64
CA GLY A 180 -13.58 6.23 -6.64
C GLY A 180 -14.83 6.34 -7.51
N ARG A 181 -15.10 5.34 -8.33
CA ARG A 181 -16.27 5.29 -9.23
C ARG A 181 -17.31 4.31 -8.71
N ARG A 182 -18.54 4.79 -8.50
CA ARG A 182 -19.68 3.96 -8.08
C ARG A 182 -20.84 4.08 -9.05
N ALA A 183 -21.70 3.07 -9.07
CA ALA A 183 -22.99 3.16 -9.76
C ALA A 183 -23.78 4.35 -9.19
N ALA A 184 -24.43 5.12 -10.07
CA ALA A 184 -25.22 6.27 -9.66
C ALA A 184 -26.27 5.88 -8.62
N THR A 185 -26.43 6.75 -7.63
CA THR A 185 -27.42 6.59 -6.55
C THR A 185 -28.87 6.73 -7.08
N GLN A 186 -29.06 7.36 -8.24
CA GLN A 186 -30.38 7.50 -8.87
C GLN A 186 -30.60 6.46 -9.99
N PRO A 187 -31.70 5.69 -9.95
CA PRO A 187 -31.90 4.49 -10.79
C PRO A 187 -32.09 4.76 -12.29
N ASN A 188 -32.12 6.02 -12.75
CA ASN A 188 -32.49 6.39 -14.12
C ASN A 188 -31.42 7.20 -14.86
N ILE A 189 -30.19 7.24 -14.34
CA ILE A 189 -29.09 7.91 -15.02
C ILE A 189 -27.99 6.87 -15.26
N ASN A 190 -27.62 6.65 -16.53
CA ASN A 190 -26.48 5.81 -16.94
C ASN A 190 -25.13 6.48 -16.61
N THR A 191 -25.02 7.12 -15.44
CA THR A 191 -23.82 7.82 -14.97
C THR A 191 -23.22 7.11 -13.76
N TYR A 192 -22.03 7.57 -13.39
CA TYR A 192 -21.34 7.14 -12.18
C TYR A 192 -21.32 8.28 -11.17
N ASP A 193 -21.40 7.94 -9.89
CA ASP A 193 -21.04 8.85 -8.80
C ASP A 193 -19.53 8.75 -8.59
N TYR A 194 -18.85 9.90 -8.59
CA TYR A 194 -17.41 9.99 -8.34
C TYR A 194 -17.16 10.47 -6.91
N ILE A 195 -16.35 9.73 -6.17
CA ILE A 195 -15.95 10.04 -4.80
C ILE A 195 -14.53 10.55 -4.85
N ASP A 196 -14.32 11.81 -4.47
CA ASP A 196 -12.98 12.40 -4.38
C ASP A 196 -12.15 11.66 -3.32
N ILE A 197 -10.89 11.35 -3.67
CA ILE A 197 -9.95 10.67 -2.76
C ILE A 197 -8.74 11.55 -2.53
N ALA A 198 -8.00 11.86 -3.59
CA ALA A 198 -6.76 12.62 -3.48
C ALA A 198 -6.42 13.34 -4.79
N GLU A 199 -5.66 14.41 -4.69
CA GLU A 199 -4.98 15.08 -5.80
C GLU A 199 -3.49 15.17 -5.50
N CYS A 200 -2.65 15.01 -6.51
CA CYS A 200 -1.20 15.12 -6.37
C CYS A 200 -0.60 15.72 -7.65
N ASP A 201 0.32 16.67 -7.50
CA ASP A 201 1.23 17.03 -8.58
C ASP A 201 2.20 15.88 -8.88
N PHE A 202 2.92 15.98 -10.01
CA PHE A 202 3.90 14.96 -10.37
C PHE A 202 5.02 14.88 -9.33
N LYS A 203 5.41 13.65 -8.96
CA LYS A 203 6.35 13.33 -7.86
C LYS A 203 5.85 13.70 -6.47
N GLU A 204 4.55 13.87 -6.28
CA GLU A 204 3.96 14.06 -4.96
C GLU A 204 3.17 12.85 -4.49
N SER A 205 2.92 12.83 -3.18
CA SER A 205 2.07 11.86 -2.52
C SER A 205 1.10 12.54 -1.56
N SER A 206 -0.13 12.05 -1.48
CA SER A 206 -1.11 12.51 -0.50
C SER A 206 -0.85 11.94 0.90
N GLY A 207 -1.59 12.46 1.89
CA GLY A 207 -1.82 11.73 3.14
C GLY A 207 -2.65 10.46 2.93
N TYR A 208 -2.85 9.69 4.00
CA TYR A 208 -3.81 8.59 4.03
C TYR A 208 -5.22 9.14 4.23
N ILE A 209 -6.05 9.06 3.19
CA ILE A 209 -7.41 9.59 3.18
C ILE A 209 -8.39 8.44 3.43
N PRO A 210 -9.36 8.58 4.36
CA PRO A 210 -10.36 7.54 4.60
C PRO A 210 -11.29 7.40 3.39
N TYR A 211 -11.48 6.17 2.95
CA TYR A 211 -12.42 5.77 1.90
C TYR A 211 -13.45 4.80 2.47
N THR A 212 -14.71 5.23 2.51
CA THR A 212 -15.83 4.46 3.08
C THR A 212 -16.25 3.33 2.16
N LEU A 213 -16.19 2.09 2.62
CA LEU A 213 -16.57 0.89 1.88
C LEU A 213 -18.08 0.63 1.94
N LYS A 214 -18.73 0.43 0.80
CA LYS A 214 -20.14 0.01 0.67
C LYS A 214 -20.21 -1.51 0.76
N ARG A 215 -20.52 -1.99 1.95
CA ARG A 215 -20.72 -3.41 2.23
C ARG A 215 -22.20 -3.72 2.12
N ASN A 216 -22.68 -4.04 0.92
CA ASN A 216 -24.09 -4.37 0.61
C ASN A 216 -24.65 -5.50 1.51
N GLY A 217 -25.03 -5.19 2.75
CA GLY A 217 -25.62 -6.13 3.72
C GLY A 217 -24.64 -6.99 4.55
N ILE A 218 -23.32 -6.74 4.50
CA ILE A 218 -22.33 -7.51 5.30
C ILE A 218 -22.12 -6.84 6.66
N ALA A 219 -22.04 -7.66 7.73
CA ALA A 219 -21.90 -7.21 9.11
C ALA A 219 -20.63 -6.37 9.36
N ILE A 220 -20.70 -5.43 10.31
CA ILE A 220 -19.71 -4.35 10.46
C ILE A 220 -18.29 -4.84 10.83
N TRP A 221 -18.17 -6.03 11.42
CA TRP A 221 -16.95 -6.59 12.01
C TRP A 221 -15.99 -7.28 11.02
N SER A 222 -16.39 -7.55 9.76
CA SER A 222 -15.50 -8.06 8.71
C SER A 222 -15.95 -7.54 7.34
N GLY A 223 -15.03 -7.26 6.42
CA GLY A 223 -15.47 -6.94 5.07
C GLY A 223 -14.42 -6.42 4.10
N THR A 224 -14.60 -6.90 2.88
CA THR A 224 -13.94 -6.43 1.66
C THR A 224 -15.04 -5.95 0.70
N GLU A 225 -14.90 -4.74 0.15
CA GLU A 225 -15.69 -4.34 -1.03
C GLU A 225 -14.90 -4.76 -2.27
N THR A 226 -15.52 -5.56 -3.13
CA THR A 226 -14.92 -6.09 -4.35
C THR A 226 -15.53 -5.42 -5.58
N GLY A 227 -14.84 -5.51 -6.72
CA GLY A 227 -15.32 -4.91 -7.97
C GLY A 227 -15.27 -3.39 -7.98
N LEU A 228 -14.46 -2.79 -7.10
CA LEU A 228 -14.23 -1.35 -7.06
C LEU A 228 -13.56 -0.89 -8.36
N ALA A 229 -13.89 0.34 -8.74
CA ALA A 229 -13.29 1.02 -9.87
C ALA A 229 -12.78 2.40 -9.44
N PHE A 230 -11.63 2.77 -9.98
CA PHE A 230 -11.00 4.07 -9.76
C PHE A 230 -10.77 4.75 -11.10
N VAL A 231 -10.88 6.06 -11.11
CA VAL A 231 -10.76 6.89 -12.30
C VAL A 231 -9.85 8.07 -12.00
N LEU A 232 -9.36 8.70 -13.05
CA LEU A 232 -8.40 9.79 -12.97
C LEU A 232 -8.96 11.00 -13.71
N PHE A 233 -8.82 12.18 -13.13
CA PHE A 233 -9.20 13.45 -13.74
C PHE A 233 -7.99 14.39 -13.84
N ASN A 234 -8.00 15.28 -14.82
CA ASN A 234 -7.04 16.36 -14.96
C ASN A 234 -7.48 17.63 -14.18
N GLU A 235 -6.64 18.66 -14.18
CA GLU A 235 -6.93 19.96 -13.53
C GLU A 235 -8.17 20.68 -14.08
N ASN A 236 -8.54 20.41 -15.35
CA ASN A 236 -9.74 20.98 -15.96
C ASN A 236 -11.03 20.25 -15.53
N GLY A 237 -10.94 19.21 -14.69
CA GLY A 237 -12.09 18.40 -14.28
C GLY A 237 -12.55 17.40 -15.34
N GLU A 238 -11.73 17.12 -16.35
CA GLU A 238 -12.01 16.14 -17.40
C GLU A 238 -11.43 14.78 -17.03
N GLN A 239 -12.19 13.71 -17.25
CA GLN A 239 -11.69 12.35 -17.01
C GLN A 239 -10.59 12.04 -18.03
N LEU A 240 -9.46 11.50 -17.56
CA LEU A 240 -8.37 11.06 -18.43
C LEU A 240 -8.89 10.02 -19.42
N LYS A 241 -8.43 10.10 -20.67
CA LYS A 241 -8.78 9.16 -21.73
C LYS A 241 -7.58 8.33 -22.13
N VAL A 242 -7.82 7.06 -22.45
CA VAL A 242 -6.81 6.12 -22.91
C VAL A 242 -7.28 5.38 -24.14
N PHE A 243 -6.33 5.00 -25.00
CA PHE A 243 -6.60 4.15 -26.14
C PHE A 243 -6.82 2.70 -25.69
N THR A 244 -7.82 2.05 -26.26
CA THR A 244 -8.01 0.59 -26.20
C THR A 244 -7.09 -0.11 -27.19
N SER A 245 -6.93 -1.43 -27.07
CA SER A 245 -6.20 -2.23 -28.06
C SER A 245 -6.78 -2.14 -29.48
N ALA A 246 -8.07 -1.82 -29.60
CA ALA A 246 -8.74 -1.57 -30.88
C ALA A 246 -8.54 -0.13 -31.42
N GLY A 247 -7.79 0.72 -30.71
CA GLY A 247 -7.49 2.10 -31.11
C GLY A 247 -8.59 3.11 -30.77
N ALA A 248 -9.69 2.70 -30.15
CA ALA A 248 -10.71 3.63 -29.67
C ALA A 248 -10.23 4.37 -28.41
N LEU A 249 -10.42 5.68 -28.35
CA LEU A 249 -10.15 6.52 -27.19
C LEU A 249 -11.35 6.47 -26.23
N ILE A 250 -11.13 5.98 -25.00
CA ILE A 250 -12.19 5.80 -23.98
C ILE A 250 -11.79 6.45 -22.66
N ASP A 251 -12.74 6.67 -21.77
CA ASP A 251 -12.45 7.16 -20.43
C ASP A 251 -11.68 6.12 -19.61
N TYR A 252 -10.61 6.54 -18.95
CA TYR A 252 -9.78 5.68 -18.11
C TYR A 252 -10.56 5.23 -16.88
N ALA A 253 -10.63 3.92 -16.68
CA ALA A 253 -11.12 3.32 -15.46
C ALA A 253 -10.27 2.10 -15.12
N ALA A 254 -9.67 2.12 -13.93
CA ALA A 254 -8.99 0.98 -13.35
C ALA A 254 -10.01 0.18 -12.54
N THR A 255 -10.37 -1.02 -13.01
CA THR A 255 -11.45 -1.85 -12.43
C THR A 255 -10.91 -3.12 -11.78
N GLY A 256 -11.70 -3.73 -10.89
CA GLY A 256 -11.40 -5.04 -10.32
C GLY A 256 -10.66 -4.99 -8.98
N TYR A 257 -10.62 -3.82 -8.35
CA TYR A 257 -10.00 -3.68 -7.04
C TYR A 257 -10.88 -4.31 -5.96
N SER A 258 -10.21 -4.84 -4.94
CA SER A 258 -10.82 -5.34 -3.73
C SER A 258 -10.12 -4.69 -2.54
N MET A 259 -10.88 -3.98 -1.71
CA MET A 259 -10.34 -3.23 -0.59
C MET A 259 -10.93 -3.70 0.72
N THR A 260 -10.07 -3.94 1.69
CA THR A 260 -10.43 -4.48 2.99
C THR A 260 -10.47 -3.37 4.04
N LYS A 261 -11.48 -3.43 4.89
CA LYS A 261 -11.62 -2.52 6.03
C LYS A 261 -10.34 -2.52 6.89
N GLY A 262 -9.93 -1.33 7.34
CA GLY A 262 -8.79 -1.14 8.24
C GLY A 262 -7.41 -1.32 7.59
N VAL A 263 -7.36 -1.74 6.33
CA VAL A 263 -6.13 -1.82 5.56
C VAL A 263 -5.84 -0.45 4.94
N ASN A 264 -4.57 -0.10 4.90
CA ASN A 264 -4.01 1.08 4.27
C ASN A 264 -3.44 0.66 2.92
N TYR A 265 -3.72 1.46 1.89
CA TYR A 265 -3.28 1.21 0.53
C TYR A 265 -2.53 2.42 -0.02
N ILE A 266 -1.40 2.17 -0.68
CA ILE A 266 -0.74 3.16 -1.52
C ILE A 266 -1.17 2.88 -2.96
N PHE A 267 -1.95 3.79 -3.52
CA PHE A 267 -2.24 3.86 -4.95
C PHE A 267 -1.11 4.64 -5.61
N HIS A 268 -0.48 4.06 -6.62
CA HIS A 268 0.60 4.69 -7.35
C HIS A 268 0.26 4.64 -8.84
N LEU A 269 0.20 5.83 -9.44
CA LEU A 269 -0.04 6.02 -10.86
C LEU A 269 1.29 6.18 -11.56
N ASN A 270 1.56 5.33 -12.54
CA ASN A 270 2.76 5.43 -13.35
C ASN A 270 2.45 5.25 -14.84
N GLY A 271 3.45 5.61 -15.64
CA GLY A 271 3.38 5.45 -17.08
C GLY A 271 3.39 6.77 -17.84
N LYS A 272 2.92 6.73 -19.08
CA LYS A 272 2.83 7.88 -19.98
C LYS A 272 1.57 7.85 -20.82
N MET A 273 1.06 9.04 -21.11
CA MET A 273 0.04 9.22 -22.13
C MET A 273 0.60 8.86 -23.52
N GLY A 274 -0.23 8.87 -24.56
CA GLY A 274 0.23 8.57 -25.91
C GLY A 274 -0.75 9.03 -26.97
N ALA A 275 -0.34 9.00 -28.23
CA ALA A 275 -1.20 9.32 -29.38
C ALA A 275 -1.92 8.08 -29.95
N ALA A 276 -1.53 6.89 -29.49
CA ALA A 276 -2.11 5.59 -29.85
C ALA A 276 -1.83 4.55 -28.75
N TYR A 277 -2.55 3.42 -28.79
CA TYR A 277 -2.38 2.30 -27.84
C TYR A 277 -0.93 1.80 -27.72
N SER A 278 -0.21 1.71 -28.84
CA SER A 278 1.20 1.27 -28.89
C SER A 278 2.20 2.27 -28.29
N SER A 279 1.78 3.50 -28.01
CA SER A 279 2.63 4.58 -27.51
C SER A 279 2.31 4.99 -26.07
N GLN A 280 1.22 4.47 -25.50
CA GLN A 280 0.80 4.78 -24.13
C GLN A 280 1.13 3.65 -23.15
N SER A 281 1.17 3.98 -21.88
CA SER A 281 1.06 3.03 -20.77
C SER A 281 0.49 3.80 -19.59
N VAL A 282 -0.74 3.56 -19.18
CA VAL A 282 -1.30 4.20 -17.97
C VAL A 282 -1.67 3.10 -17.00
N ARG A 283 -1.01 3.08 -15.84
CA ARG A 283 -1.17 2.00 -14.86
C ARG A 283 -1.37 2.60 -13.48
N LEU A 284 -2.50 2.25 -12.88
CA LEU A 284 -2.77 2.50 -11.48
C LEU A 284 -2.55 1.19 -10.75
N SER A 285 -1.59 1.16 -9.83
CA SER A 285 -1.25 -0.03 -9.05
C SER A 285 -1.43 0.26 -7.56
N THR A 286 -1.48 -0.80 -6.75
CA THR A 286 -1.75 -0.68 -5.31
C THR A 286 -0.83 -1.54 -4.48
N ILE A 287 -0.43 -1.01 -3.33
CA ILE A 287 0.34 -1.71 -2.30
C ILE A 287 -0.47 -1.70 -1.00
N ALA A 288 -0.79 -2.86 -0.44
CA ALA A 288 -1.29 -2.96 0.93
C ALA A 288 -0.12 -2.90 1.91
N VAL A 289 -0.24 -2.11 2.98
CA VAL A 289 0.92 -1.78 3.84
C VAL A 289 0.79 -2.13 5.32
N ASN A 290 -0.38 -2.60 5.77
CA ASN A 290 -0.63 -3.16 7.10
C ASN A 290 -1.58 -4.36 7.06
#